data_AF-A0A1K2IDA6-F1
#
_entry.id   AF-A0A1K2IDA6-F1
#
_cell.length_a   1.000
_cell.length_b   1.000
_cell.length_c   1.000
_cell.angle_alpha   90.00
_cell.angle_beta   90.00
_cell.angle_gamma   90.00
#
_symmetry.space_group_name_H-M   'P 1'
#
loop_
_entity.id
_entity.type
_entity.pdbx_description
1 polymer ?
#
loop_
_entity_poly.entity_id
_entity_poly.type
_entity_poly.pdbx_seq_one_letter_code
_entity_poly.pdbx_strand_id
1 'polypeptide(L)'
;MNQKIQFLFKFAFISLIALTVFSCSEDDSSPIEKPDPSSQRSYHLVIGSSSTGNSATYTQGATVEELNDPEKTFSFTGYGFEVPSTRTARLYSSTDGNTLYNLNYGGGDIAKYNHVSGQNYNLDLTTDIQTVMGTAYPRWTKIDDDYAILHYVASENLYDDPDAVSPVYQRTKATVTLALVNLSTMSVVENTSFEFPWNETEASLGIYASRIDAPVITNGKLYYGVAKSVYDPLTDDRGTMVYEDVETLVVNYPSLENPTTIRSSLAAGSTNGYRTPVAHKDENGDTYQLVTSGDVSILKISNGAYDTSYTFNIKSILGHNAEANTGWFYVGNGIGYIPVLNTDLGGSSSSNWDIVRVDIYNKTAVKMNIPLDLWLRQYQWASVINGKLYMALASLGGEGKVYIFDPTSSDANGYITGATLQTGTTDASYIGLF
;
A
#
# COMPACT_ATOMS: atom_id res chain seq x y z
N MET A 1 61.29 -57.21 -45.61
CA MET A 1 61.86 -57.10 -44.26
C MET A 1 60.94 -56.17 -43.45
N ASN A 2 60.23 -56.74 -42.47
CA ASN A 2 59.50 -56.12 -41.33
C ASN A 2 58.40 -55.08 -41.60
N GLN A 3 57.11 -55.42 -41.41
CA GLN A 3 56.26 -55.13 -40.21
C GLN A 3 55.88 -53.63 -40.10
N LYS A 4 54.62 -53.14 -39.94
CA LYS A 4 53.36 -53.67 -39.39
C LYS A 4 52.20 -52.66 -39.66
N ILE A 5 51.01 -53.17 -40.00
CA ILE A 5 49.65 -52.94 -39.38
C ILE A 5 49.15 -51.48 -39.26
N GLN A 6 48.27 -51.00 -40.15
CA GLN A 6 46.77 -50.98 -40.15
C GLN A 6 46.07 -49.95 -39.22
N PHE A 7 45.26 -49.06 -39.82
CA PHE A 7 43.80 -48.80 -39.64
C PHE A 7 43.47 -47.37 -40.16
N LEU A 8 42.78 -47.19 -41.31
CA LEU A 8 41.31 -46.97 -41.50
C LEU A 8 40.85 -45.58 -40.95
N PHE A 9 40.18 -44.65 -41.64
CA PHE A 9 39.21 -44.55 -42.75
C PHE A 9 39.42 -43.19 -43.48
N LYS A 10 39.44 -43.02 -44.81
CA LYS A 10 38.39 -43.06 -45.87
C LYS A 10 37.35 -41.91 -45.90
N PHE A 11 37.46 -41.14 -47.01
CA PHE A 11 36.47 -40.38 -47.81
C PHE A 11 35.79 -39.14 -47.19
N ALA A 12 35.84 -37.92 -47.72
CA ALA A 12 35.87 -37.32 -49.08
C ALA A 12 34.49 -36.78 -49.55
N PHE A 13 34.56 -35.53 -50.01
CA PHE A 13 33.79 -34.85 -51.07
C PHE A 13 32.46 -34.11 -50.78
N ILE A 14 32.60 -32.78 -50.77
CA ILE A 14 31.97 -31.73 -51.60
C ILE A 14 30.44 -31.79 -51.86
N SER A 15 29.75 -30.71 -51.51
CA SER A 15 28.83 -30.05 -52.46
C SER A 15 28.70 -28.54 -52.21
N LEU A 16 28.74 -27.80 -53.31
CA LEU A 16 28.67 -26.35 -53.47
C LEU A 16 27.24 -25.99 -53.91
N ILE A 17 26.53 -25.09 -53.22
CA ILE A 17 25.32 -24.45 -53.76
C ILE A 17 25.29 -22.96 -53.40
N ALA A 18 24.92 -22.19 -54.43
CA ALA A 18 25.06 -20.76 -54.61
C ALA A 18 24.14 -19.88 -53.76
N LEU A 19 24.62 -18.65 -53.53
CA LEU A 19 23.86 -17.50 -53.05
C LEU A 19 22.68 -17.18 -53.98
N THR A 20 21.50 -17.00 -53.40
CA THR A 20 20.44 -16.15 -53.95
C THR A 20 20.03 -15.17 -52.87
N VAL A 21 20.20 -13.88 -53.16
CA VAL A 21 19.68 -12.76 -52.38
C VAL A 21 18.28 -12.48 -52.88
N PHE A 22 17.26 -12.72 -52.04
CA PHE A 22 15.93 -12.17 -52.23
C PHE A 22 15.70 -11.05 -51.20
N SER A 23 15.46 -9.88 -51.76
CA SER A 23 14.92 -8.67 -51.12
C SER A 23 13.38 -8.74 -51.15
N CYS A 24 12.73 -8.00 -50.24
CA CYS A 24 11.28 -7.84 -49.95
C CYS A 24 10.83 -8.60 -48.69
N SER A 25 10.09 -8.04 -47.75
CA SER A 25 9.60 -6.67 -47.49
C SER A 25 9.13 -6.64 -46.03
N GLU A 26 9.20 -5.47 -45.40
CA GLU A 26 8.66 -5.23 -44.06
C GLU A 26 7.15 -5.51 -43.96
N ASP A 27 6.73 -5.74 -42.71
CA ASP A 27 5.39 -5.71 -42.12
C ASP A 27 4.61 -7.02 -41.84
N ASP A 28 4.00 -6.98 -40.65
CA ASP A 28 3.12 -7.92 -39.96
C ASP A 28 3.76 -9.10 -39.21
N SER A 29 4.62 -8.78 -38.24
CA SER A 29 4.59 -9.50 -36.97
C SER A 29 3.71 -8.74 -35.98
N SER A 30 2.47 -9.21 -35.80
CA SER A 30 1.66 -8.82 -34.65
C SER A 30 2.52 -9.00 -33.39
N PRO A 31 2.52 -8.07 -32.42
CA PRO A 31 3.23 -8.28 -31.17
C PRO A 31 2.71 -9.58 -30.59
N ILE A 32 3.61 -10.51 -30.26
CA ILE A 32 3.25 -11.60 -29.35
C ILE A 32 2.88 -10.89 -28.05
N GLU A 33 1.58 -10.77 -27.77
CA GLU A 33 1.11 -10.38 -26.45
C GLU A 33 1.77 -11.33 -25.47
N LYS A 34 2.63 -10.80 -24.60
CA LYS A 34 2.98 -11.53 -23.37
C LYS A 34 1.65 -11.83 -22.68
N PRO A 35 1.37 -13.09 -22.30
CA PRO A 35 0.16 -13.39 -21.55
C PRO A 35 0.11 -12.46 -20.34
N ASP A 36 -1.08 -11.92 -20.05
CA ASP A 36 -1.29 -11.11 -18.86
C ASP A 36 -0.87 -11.95 -17.63
N PRO A 37 0.17 -11.53 -16.87
CA PRO A 37 0.65 -12.26 -15.70
C PRO A 37 -0.45 -12.44 -14.64
N SER A 38 -1.57 -11.71 -14.73
CA SER A 38 -2.67 -11.75 -13.77
C SER A 38 -3.38 -13.11 -13.65
N SER A 39 -3.41 -13.94 -14.72
CA SER A 39 -4.13 -15.22 -14.77
C SER A 39 -3.33 -16.44 -14.27
N GLN A 40 -2.00 -16.33 -14.18
CA GLN A 40 -1.13 -17.42 -13.71
C GLN A 40 -0.40 -17.11 -12.40
N ARG A 41 -0.50 -15.87 -11.89
CA ARG A 41 0.06 -15.51 -10.58
C ARG A 41 -0.79 -16.01 -9.42
N SER A 42 -0.13 -16.23 -8.29
CA SER A 42 -0.82 -16.41 -7.02
C SER A 42 -1.22 -15.06 -6.43
N TYR A 43 -2.31 -15.07 -5.67
CA TYR A 43 -2.75 -13.98 -4.81
C TYR A 43 -2.79 -14.47 -3.37
N HIS A 44 -2.71 -13.57 -2.41
CA HIS A 44 -2.61 -13.95 -0.99
C HIS A 44 -3.80 -13.37 -0.23
N LEU A 45 -4.69 -14.25 0.21
CA LEU A 45 -5.75 -13.93 1.16
C LEU A 45 -5.13 -13.83 2.55
N VAL A 46 -5.34 -12.72 3.25
CA VAL A 46 -4.70 -12.47 4.53
C VAL A 46 -5.72 -12.05 5.58
N ILE A 47 -5.62 -12.64 6.78
CA ILE A 47 -6.39 -12.25 7.96
C ILE A 47 -5.50 -11.75 9.10
N GLY A 48 -6.00 -10.80 9.88
CA GLY A 48 -5.55 -10.54 11.24
C GLY A 48 -6.44 -11.30 12.21
N SER A 49 -5.86 -12.09 13.13
CA SER A 49 -6.64 -12.98 14.02
C SER A 49 -7.35 -12.29 15.19
N SER A 50 -7.19 -10.96 15.34
CA SER A 50 -7.90 -10.12 16.31
C SER A 50 -7.99 -8.67 15.84
N SER A 51 -9.07 -7.99 16.25
CA SER A 51 -9.34 -6.57 15.97
C SER A 51 -8.40 -5.60 16.73
N THR A 52 -7.67 -6.07 17.75
CA THR A 52 -6.79 -5.26 18.60
C THR A 52 -5.52 -4.76 17.90
N GLY A 53 -5.11 -5.44 16.82
CA GLY A 53 -3.87 -5.13 16.10
C GLY A 53 -2.62 -5.69 16.76
N ASN A 54 -2.78 -6.50 17.81
CA ASN A 54 -1.76 -7.29 18.48
C ASN A 54 -2.08 -8.78 18.26
N SER A 55 -2.26 -9.15 16.99
CA SER A 55 -2.76 -10.45 16.60
C SER A 55 -1.76 -11.18 15.73
N ALA A 56 -1.83 -12.51 15.74
CA ALA A 56 -1.23 -13.31 14.68
C ALA A 56 -1.83 -12.90 13.32
N THR A 57 -1.06 -13.10 12.26
CA THR A 57 -1.47 -12.84 10.89
C THR A 57 -1.33 -14.12 10.11
N TYR A 58 -2.37 -14.52 9.38
CA TYR A 58 -2.37 -15.74 8.59
C TYR A 58 -2.60 -15.44 7.12
N THR A 59 -1.94 -16.21 6.25
CA THR A 59 -2.08 -16.08 4.81
C THR A 59 -2.31 -17.42 4.11
N GLN A 60 -3.08 -17.38 3.02
CA GLN A 60 -3.28 -18.49 2.09
C GLN A 60 -3.16 -17.98 0.66
N GLY A 61 -2.39 -18.69 -0.16
CA GLY A 61 -2.32 -18.44 -1.60
C GLY A 61 -3.59 -18.92 -2.31
N ALA A 62 -4.00 -18.21 -3.35
CA ALA A 62 -5.18 -18.47 -4.16
C ALA A 62 -4.88 -18.16 -5.63
N THR A 63 -5.44 -18.95 -6.56
CA THR A 63 -5.44 -18.60 -8.00
C THR A 63 -6.65 -17.72 -8.36
N VAL A 64 -6.64 -17.09 -9.53
CA VAL A 64 -7.79 -16.32 -10.03
C VAL A 64 -9.02 -17.21 -10.19
N GLU A 65 -8.84 -18.44 -10.68
CA GLU A 65 -9.92 -19.42 -10.83
C GLU A 65 -10.55 -19.72 -9.48
N GLU A 66 -9.73 -19.96 -8.44
CA GLU A 66 -10.24 -20.21 -7.09
C GLU A 66 -10.94 -18.99 -6.51
N LEU A 67 -10.42 -17.78 -6.72
CA LEU A 67 -11.05 -16.54 -6.25
C LEU A 67 -12.40 -16.29 -6.92
N ASN A 68 -12.55 -16.67 -8.19
CA ASN A 68 -13.78 -16.50 -8.97
C ASN A 68 -14.83 -17.59 -8.71
N ASP A 69 -14.44 -18.75 -8.17
CA ASP A 69 -15.32 -19.90 -7.97
C ASP A 69 -16.22 -19.72 -6.73
N PRO A 70 -17.55 -19.55 -6.88
CA PRO A 70 -18.45 -19.41 -5.74
C PRO A 70 -18.59 -20.66 -4.88
N GLU A 71 -18.22 -21.84 -5.40
CA GLU A 71 -18.22 -23.12 -4.66
C GLU A 71 -16.91 -23.32 -3.86
N LYS A 72 -15.87 -22.53 -4.15
CA LYS A 72 -14.63 -22.53 -3.36
C LYS A 72 -14.86 -21.87 -2.02
N THR A 73 -14.33 -22.49 -0.97
CA THR A 73 -14.26 -21.89 0.38
C THR A 73 -12.81 -21.79 0.83
N PHE A 74 -12.42 -20.60 1.28
CA PHE A 74 -11.19 -20.39 2.05
C PHE A 74 -11.53 -20.25 3.52
N SER A 75 -10.96 -21.11 4.37
CA SER A 75 -11.15 -21.06 5.82
C SER A 75 -9.81 -20.93 6.51
N PHE A 76 -9.74 -20.15 7.58
CA PHE A 76 -8.57 -20.05 8.47
C PHE A 76 -8.76 -20.82 9.79
N THR A 77 -9.82 -21.63 9.91
CA THR A 77 -9.98 -22.55 11.05
C THR A 77 -8.99 -23.71 10.93
N GLY A 78 -7.82 -23.58 11.55
CA GLY A 78 -6.76 -24.60 11.49
C GLY A 78 -5.96 -24.63 10.19
N TYR A 79 -6.09 -23.59 9.37
CA TYR A 79 -5.41 -23.42 8.09
C TYR A 79 -4.75 -22.04 8.01
N GLY A 80 -3.81 -21.89 7.07
CA GLY A 80 -3.04 -20.68 6.83
C GLY A 80 -1.62 -20.77 7.38
N PHE A 81 -0.72 -20.09 6.68
CA PHE A 81 0.64 -19.85 7.17
C PHE A 81 0.62 -18.67 8.13
N GLU A 82 1.09 -18.87 9.36
CA GLU A 82 1.30 -17.77 10.29
C GLU A 82 2.51 -16.96 9.81
N VAL A 83 2.29 -15.70 9.45
CA VAL A 83 3.38 -14.78 9.12
C VAL A 83 3.99 -14.27 10.43
N PRO A 84 5.26 -14.62 10.75
CA PRO A 84 5.89 -14.21 11.99
C PRO A 84 5.83 -12.69 12.20
N SER A 85 5.23 -12.26 13.31
CA SER A 85 5.07 -10.84 13.60
C SER A 85 4.74 -10.57 15.07
N THR A 86 5.26 -9.47 15.63
CA THR A 86 5.00 -9.00 17.01
C THR A 86 3.63 -8.32 17.13
N ARG A 87 3.15 -7.76 16.03
CA ARG A 87 1.82 -7.14 15.86
C ARG A 87 1.28 -7.59 14.52
N THR A 88 0.03 -7.24 14.18
CA THR A 88 -0.53 -7.57 12.86
C THR A 88 0.45 -7.18 11.74
N ALA A 89 0.84 -8.16 10.95
CA ALA A 89 1.91 -8.06 9.96
C ALA A 89 1.58 -7.00 8.91
N ARG A 90 2.62 -6.37 8.36
CA ARG A 90 2.50 -5.43 7.25
C ARG A 90 3.05 -6.11 6.02
N LEU A 91 2.18 -6.45 5.08
CA LEU A 91 2.52 -7.32 3.97
C LEU A 91 2.52 -6.58 2.64
N TYR A 92 3.31 -7.09 1.71
CA TYR A 92 3.19 -6.81 0.28
C TYR A 92 3.51 -8.10 -0.49
N SER A 93 3.06 -8.20 -1.74
CA SER A 93 3.37 -9.29 -2.66
C SER A 93 4.21 -8.78 -3.83
N SER A 94 5.02 -9.65 -4.43
CA SER A 94 5.62 -9.39 -5.75
C SER A 94 4.53 -9.40 -6.84
N THR A 95 4.75 -8.69 -7.95
CA THR A 95 3.76 -8.64 -9.04
C THR A 95 3.45 -10.01 -9.64
N ASP A 96 4.40 -10.95 -9.59
CA ASP A 96 4.24 -12.33 -10.03
C ASP A 96 3.55 -13.25 -8.99
N GLY A 97 3.29 -12.76 -7.78
CA GLY A 97 2.65 -13.51 -6.70
C GLY A 97 3.52 -14.60 -6.05
N ASN A 98 4.79 -14.74 -6.45
CA ASN A 98 5.67 -15.80 -5.95
C ASN A 98 6.37 -15.43 -4.63
N THR A 99 6.31 -14.16 -4.23
CA THR A 99 6.99 -13.66 -3.03
C THR A 99 6.03 -12.88 -2.15
N LEU A 100 6.04 -13.19 -0.86
CA LEU A 100 5.40 -12.40 0.19
C LEU A 100 6.49 -11.68 0.99
N TYR A 101 6.36 -10.37 1.09
CA TYR A 101 7.21 -9.51 1.91
C TYR A 101 6.48 -9.14 3.20
N ASN A 102 7.20 -9.13 4.32
CA ASN A 102 6.67 -8.78 5.63
C ASN A 102 7.57 -7.76 6.34
N LEU A 103 6.97 -6.76 6.99
CA LEU A 103 7.60 -5.99 8.05
C LEU A 103 7.04 -6.47 9.39
N ASN A 104 7.92 -7.03 10.22
CA ASN A 104 7.64 -7.38 11.60
C ASN A 104 7.57 -6.10 12.47
N TYR A 105 6.42 -5.43 12.42
CA TYR A 105 6.18 -4.19 13.15
C TYR A 105 6.22 -4.42 14.67
N GLY A 106 7.24 -3.87 15.34
CA GLY A 106 7.54 -4.08 16.75
C GLY A 106 8.67 -5.06 17.03
N GLY A 107 9.04 -5.89 16.05
CA GLY A 107 10.28 -6.67 16.09
C GLY A 107 11.44 -6.01 15.35
N GLY A 108 11.15 -5.18 14.35
CA GLY A 108 12.16 -4.40 13.64
C GLY A 108 12.90 -5.16 12.55
N ASP A 109 12.32 -6.24 12.03
CA ASP A 109 12.86 -6.99 10.90
C ASP A 109 11.94 -6.87 9.68
N ILE A 110 12.55 -6.88 8.49
CA ILE A 110 11.86 -7.17 7.23
C ILE A 110 12.21 -8.59 6.78
N ALA A 111 11.23 -9.30 6.22
CA ALA A 111 11.38 -10.69 5.81
C ALA A 111 10.75 -10.93 4.43
N LYS A 112 11.33 -11.90 3.72
CA LYS A 112 10.91 -12.35 2.40
C LYS A 112 10.59 -13.83 2.45
N TYR A 113 9.43 -14.21 1.94
CA TYR A 113 8.97 -15.59 1.88
C TYR A 113 8.67 -15.98 0.44
N ASN A 114 9.22 -17.11 0.01
CA ASN A 114 8.88 -17.73 -1.27
C ASN A 114 7.56 -18.50 -1.12
N HIS A 115 6.54 -18.14 -1.90
CA HIS A 115 5.30 -18.88 -1.99
C HIS A 115 5.50 -20.13 -2.85
N VAL A 116 5.06 -21.28 -2.34
CA VAL A 116 5.17 -22.57 -3.05
C VAL A 116 3.82 -22.99 -3.60
N SER A 117 2.79 -23.04 -2.76
CA SER A 117 1.40 -23.36 -3.14
C SER A 117 0.49 -23.25 -1.92
N GLY A 118 -0.77 -22.83 -2.10
CA GLY A 118 -1.76 -22.75 -1.02
C GLY A 118 -1.20 -22.04 0.22
N GLN A 119 -1.16 -22.73 1.36
CA GLN A 119 -0.63 -22.22 2.63
C GLN A 119 0.88 -22.49 2.86
N ASN A 120 1.63 -22.93 1.85
CA ASN A 120 3.05 -23.26 1.99
C ASN A 120 3.93 -22.09 1.57
N TYR A 121 4.68 -21.55 2.53
CA TYR A 121 5.62 -20.45 2.36
C TYR A 121 6.95 -20.81 3.03
N ASN A 122 8.06 -20.53 2.35
CA ASN A 122 9.41 -20.75 2.88
C ASN A 122 10.07 -19.40 3.14
N LEU A 123 10.59 -19.18 4.35
CA LEU A 123 11.44 -18.03 4.62
C LEU A 123 12.69 -18.08 3.72
N ASP A 124 12.95 -17.00 3.00
CA ASP A 124 14.11 -16.82 2.13
C ASP A 124 15.17 -15.97 2.83
N LEU A 125 14.80 -14.73 3.17
CA LEU A 125 15.70 -13.73 3.75
C LEU A 125 15.01 -12.97 4.89
N THR A 126 15.83 -12.51 5.84
CA THR A 126 15.42 -11.59 6.90
C THR A 126 16.50 -10.54 7.11
N THR A 127 16.13 -9.34 7.52
CA THR A 127 17.07 -8.25 7.80
C THR A 127 16.54 -7.38 8.94
N ASP A 128 17.34 -7.22 10.00
CA ASP A 128 17.09 -6.26 11.06
C ASP A 128 17.34 -4.85 10.52
N ILE A 129 16.33 -4.00 10.65
CA ILE A 129 16.37 -2.60 10.20
C ILE A 129 16.38 -1.60 11.37
N GLN A 130 16.41 -2.07 12.61
CA GLN A 130 16.29 -1.22 13.81
C GLN A 130 17.43 -0.24 13.91
N THR A 131 18.65 -0.69 13.63
CA THR A 131 19.84 0.16 13.69
C THR A 131 19.76 1.28 12.66
N VAL A 132 19.25 0.98 11.46
CA VAL A 132 19.08 1.97 10.37
C VAL A 132 17.94 2.93 10.69
N MET A 133 16.80 2.41 11.19
CA MET A 133 15.60 3.21 11.41
C MET A 133 15.58 3.94 12.76
N GLY A 134 16.44 3.55 13.71
CA GLY A 134 16.41 4.01 15.10
C GLY A 134 15.17 3.55 15.88
N THR A 135 14.43 2.55 15.38
CA THR A 135 13.17 2.07 15.98
C THR A 135 12.83 0.65 15.51
N ALA A 136 12.12 -0.11 16.37
CA ALA A 136 11.48 -1.38 15.98
C ALA A 136 10.13 -1.19 15.28
N TYR A 137 9.65 0.06 15.18
CA TYR A 137 8.32 0.42 14.70
C TYR A 137 8.34 1.33 13.46
N PRO A 138 9.19 1.08 12.44
CA PRO A 138 9.06 1.83 11.19
C PRO A 138 7.77 1.43 10.47
N ARG A 139 7.41 2.17 9.43
CA ARG A 139 6.39 1.76 8.46
C ARG A 139 7.09 1.50 7.13
N TRP A 140 6.39 0.85 6.21
CA TRP A 140 6.95 0.59 4.90
C TRP A 140 5.92 0.58 3.79
N THR A 141 6.39 0.86 2.58
CA THR A 141 5.61 0.82 1.36
C THR A 141 6.42 0.18 0.25
N LYS A 142 5.87 -0.87 -0.38
CA LYS A 142 6.42 -1.41 -1.63
C LYS A 142 6.24 -0.36 -2.73
N ILE A 143 7.32 -0.03 -3.41
CA ILE A 143 7.33 0.95 -4.50
C ILE A 143 7.04 0.23 -5.82
N ASP A 144 7.82 -0.81 -6.09
CA ASP A 144 7.76 -1.67 -7.27
C ASP A 144 8.26 -3.07 -6.89
N ASP A 145 8.63 -3.92 -7.84
CA ASP A 145 9.16 -5.26 -7.52
C ASP A 145 10.62 -5.26 -7.06
N ASP A 146 11.34 -4.17 -7.28
CA ASP A 146 12.75 -4.06 -6.93
C ASP A 146 12.93 -3.40 -5.57
N TYR A 147 12.05 -2.47 -5.19
CA TYR A 147 12.24 -1.62 -4.03
C TYR A 147 11.02 -1.46 -3.12
N ALA A 148 11.31 -1.32 -1.83
CA ALA A 148 10.41 -0.80 -0.82
C ALA A 148 11.08 0.35 -0.06
N ILE A 149 10.28 1.23 0.53
CA ILE A 149 10.76 2.35 1.34
C ILE A 149 10.28 2.17 2.78
N LEU A 150 11.19 2.28 3.73
CA LEU A 150 10.91 2.35 5.16
C LEU A 150 10.86 3.82 5.58
N HIS A 151 9.97 4.14 6.52
CA HIS A 151 9.79 5.50 7.02
C HIS A 151 9.38 5.54 8.50
N TYR A 152 9.90 6.51 9.21
CA TYR A 152 9.56 6.79 10.61
C TYR A 152 9.66 8.28 10.93
N VAL A 153 8.87 8.72 11.92
CA VAL A 153 8.93 10.08 12.47
C VAL A 153 9.09 9.97 13.98
N ALA A 154 10.19 10.51 14.50
CA ALA A 154 10.42 10.70 15.94
C ALA A 154 10.10 12.15 16.31
N SER A 155 9.53 12.37 17.49
CA SER A 155 9.25 13.72 18.00
C SER A 155 9.96 13.99 19.32
N GLU A 156 10.46 15.21 19.49
CA GLU A 156 11.19 15.67 20.68
C GLU A 156 10.73 17.08 21.07
N ASN A 157 10.34 17.30 22.31
CA ASN A 157 9.99 18.63 22.81
C ASN A 157 11.27 19.41 23.13
N LEU A 158 11.43 20.58 22.50
CA LEU A 158 12.57 21.47 22.71
C LEU A 158 12.19 22.58 23.69
N TYR A 159 13.13 22.89 24.57
CA TYR A 159 13.00 23.93 25.60
C TYR A 159 14.20 24.89 25.50
N ASP A 160 14.02 26.12 25.96
CA ASP A 160 15.06 27.17 25.95
C ASP A 160 16.26 26.86 26.84
N ASP A 161 16.00 26.35 28.04
CA ASP A 161 16.98 25.79 28.96
C ASP A 161 16.38 24.56 29.63
N PRO A 162 16.71 23.33 29.15
CA PRO A 162 16.12 22.10 29.67
C PRO A 162 16.48 21.81 31.14
N ASP A 163 17.51 22.47 31.68
CA ASP A 163 17.96 22.29 33.07
C ASP A 163 17.36 23.36 34.01
N ALA A 164 16.59 24.32 33.49
CA ALA A 164 15.93 25.34 34.30
C ALA A 164 14.83 24.75 35.20
N VAL A 165 14.56 25.42 36.32
CA VAL A 165 13.47 25.04 37.25
C VAL A 165 12.09 25.13 36.58
N SER A 166 11.96 25.95 35.54
CA SER A 166 10.74 26.12 34.76
C SER A 166 11.12 26.40 33.31
N PRO A 167 11.47 25.34 32.54
CA PRO A 167 11.87 25.48 31.15
C PRO A 167 10.70 26.00 30.32
N VAL A 168 10.98 26.90 29.37
CA VAL A 168 9.96 27.42 28.44
C VAL A 168 9.97 26.55 27.20
N TYR A 169 8.83 25.91 26.93
CA TYR A 169 8.63 25.14 25.71
C TYR A 169 8.82 26.04 24.49
N GLN A 170 9.63 25.60 23.53
CA GLN A 170 9.85 26.30 22.27
C GLN A 170 9.01 25.70 21.14
N ARG A 171 9.13 24.39 20.92
CA ARG A 171 8.45 23.63 19.86
C ARG A 171 8.69 22.14 20.01
N THR A 172 7.94 21.34 19.27
CA THR A 172 8.21 19.91 19.10
C THR A 172 8.92 19.69 17.77
N LYS A 173 10.18 19.23 17.83
CA LYS A 173 10.96 18.84 16.66
C LYS A 173 10.46 17.49 16.15
N ALA A 174 10.27 17.37 14.84
CA ALA A 174 9.96 16.11 14.17
C ALA A 174 11.14 15.68 13.29
N THR A 175 11.76 14.55 13.59
CA THR A 175 12.86 13.96 12.82
C THR A 175 12.31 12.81 11.97
N VAL A 176 12.46 12.92 10.66
CA VAL A 176 12.09 11.90 9.68
C VAL A 176 13.30 11.01 9.41
N THR A 177 13.10 9.70 9.38
CA THR A 177 14.09 8.72 8.92
C THR A 177 13.49 7.91 7.77
N LEU A 178 14.21 7.83 6.66
CA LEU A 178 13.83 7.08 5.45
C LEU A 178 14.92 6.06 5.09
N ALA A 179 14.53 4.87 4.61
CA ALA A 179 15.49 3.89 4.10
C ALA A 179 14.95 3.09 2.91
N LEU A 180 15.66 3.14 1.78
CA LEU A 180 15.33 2.38 0.57
C LEU A 180 15.86 0.95 0.71
N VAL A 181 14.99 -0.02 0.50
CA VAL A 181 15.28 -1.46 0.61
C VAL A 181 15.23 -2.07 -0.79
N ASN A 182 16.26 -2.81 -1.16
CA ASN A 182 16.20 -3.71 -2.33
C ASN A 182 15.48 -5.00 -1.93
N LEU A 183 14.36 -5.32 -2.60
CA LEU A 183 13.50 -6.46 -2.28
C LEU A 183 14.07 -7.81 -2.71
N SER A 184 15.03 -7.84 -3.64
CA SER A 184 15.69 -9.07 -4.05
C SER A 184 16.68 -9.55 -2.99
N THR A 185 17.50 -8.63 -2.47
CA THR A 185 18.54 -8.91 -1.46
C THR A 185 18.10 -8.65 -0.03
N MET A 186 16.94 -8.01 0.17
CA MET A 186 16.41 -7.51 1.44
C MET A 186 17.35 -6.54 2.18
N SER A 187 18.28 -5.90 1.47
CA SER A 187 19.25 -4.97 2.06
C SER A 187 18.83 -3.52 1.91
N VAL A 188 19.15 -2.69 2.91
CA VAL A 188 19.06 -1.23 2.79
C VAL A 188 20.16 -0.73 1.85
N VAL A 189 19.78 0.02 0.82
CA VAL A 189 20.69 0.56 -0.21
C VAL A 189 20.88 2.07 -0.13
N GLU A 190 19.95 2.78 0.52
CA GLU A 190 20.03 4.22 0.79
C GLU A 190 19.29 4.51 2.11
N ASN A 191 19.78 5.43 2.92
CA ASN A 191 19.05 5.92 4.09
C ASN A 191 19.43 7.36 4.44
N THR A 192 18.47 8.09 5.00
CA THR A 192 18.69 9.47 5.42
C THR A 192 17.84 9.79 6.64
N SER A 193 18.29 10.79 7.40
CA SER A 193 17.52 11.38 8.48
C SER A 193 17.61 12.89 8.42
N PHE A 194 16.47 13.56 8.55
CA PHE A 194 16.37 15.01 8.48
C PHE A 194 15.24 15.52 9.37
N GLU A 195 15.32 16.78 9.76
CA GLU A 195 14.20 17.46 10.41
C GLU A 195 13.11 17.76 9.39
N PHE A 196 11.86 17.41 9.71
CA PHE A 196 10.70 17.71 8.88
C PHE A 196 10.64 19.23 8.60
N PRO A 197 10.44 19.68 7.35
CA PRO A 197 10.29 21.10 7.06
C PRO A 197 9.12 21.71 7.86
N TRP A 198 9.43 22.57 8.83
CA TRP A 198 8.46 23.09 9.80
C TRP A 198 8.19 24.58 9.60
N ASN A 199 7.06 25.04 10.13
CA ASN A 199 6.61 26.44 10.09
C ASN A 199 6.56 27.01 11.52
N GLU A 200 7.07 28.22 11.70
CA GLU A 200 7.10 28.92 12.99
C GLU A 200 5.70 29.18 13.56
N THR A 201 4.72 29.51 12.71
CA THR A 201 3.34 29.74 13.16
C THR A 201 2.75 28.48 13.80
N GLU A 202 2.88 27.33 13.14
CA GLU A 202 2.40 26.06 13.68
C GLU A 202 3.19 25.63 14.91
N ALA A 203 4.51 25.78 14.89
CA ALA A 203 5.37 25.45 16.02
C ALA A 203 4.99 26.25 17.28
N SER A 204 4.64 27.54 17.13
CA SER A 204 4.17 28.39 18.25
C SER A 204 2.83 27.94 18.85
N LEU A 205 2.06 27.15 18.12
CA LEU A 205 0.80 26.54 18.57
C LEU A 205 1.02 25.10 19.08
N GLY A 206 2.27 24.64 19.19
CA GLY A 206 2.61 23.28 19.55
C GLY A 206 2.30 22.25 18.45
N ILE A 207 2.02 22.67 17.22
CA ILE A 207 1.73 21.78 16.09
C ILE A 207 3.02 21.24 15.50
N TYR A 208 3.08 19.91 15.28
CA TYR A 208 4.20 19.23 14.65
C TYR A 208 3.77 18.05 13.78
N ALA A 209 4.61 17.69 12.81
CA ALA A 209 4.41 16.47 12.02
C ALA A 209 4.65 15.24 12.89
N SER A 210 3.61 14.43 13.08
CA SER A 210 3.65 13.25 13.95
C SER A 210 3.75 11.94 13.18
N ARG A 211 3.42 11.95 11.88
CA ARG A 211 3.49 10.75 11.04
C ARG A 211 3.63 11.05 9.57
N ILE A 212 4.56 10.29 9.01
CA ILE A 212 4.74 9.77 7.66
C ILE A 212 3.87 8.61 7.16
N ASP A 213 3.18 8.63 6.02
CA ASP A 213 2.76 7.33 5.45
C ASP A 213 2.49 7.29 3.93
N ALA A 214 2.49 6.06 3.42
CA ALA A 214 1.99 5.65 2.11
C ALA A 214 2.41 6.56 0.93
N PRO A 215 3.72 6.68 0.66
CA PRO A 215 4.20 7.54 -0.40
C PRO A 215 3.83 7.03 -1.79
N VAL A 216 3.74 7.97 -2.73
CA VAL A 216 3.65 7.69 -4.17
C VAL A 216 4.84 8.31 -4.90
N ILE A 217 5.33 7.65 -5.95
CA ILE A 217 6.39 8.17 -6.79
C ILE A 217 5.82 8.86 -8.03
N THR A 218 6.15 10.13 -8.18
CA THR A 218 5.90 10.86 -9.42
C THR A 218 7.06 11.81 -9.74
N ASN A 219 7.45 11.85 -11.01
CA ASN A 219 8.50 12.73 -11.53
C ASN A 219 9.81 12.74 -10.72
N GLY A 220 10.30 11.56 -10.34
CA GLY A 220 11.56 11.40 -9.59
C GLY A 220 11.49 11.86 -8.13
N LYS A 221 10.29 11.93 -7.55
CA LYS A 221 10.08 12.32 -6.15
C LYS A 221 9.08 11.40 -5.46
N LEU A 222 9.25 11.22 -4.15
CA LEU A 222 8.30 10.59 -3.25
C LEU A 222 7.40 11.67 -2.62
N TYR A 223 6.10 11.43 -2.59
CA TYR A 223 5.09 12.28 -1.96
C TYR A 223 4.43 11.52 -0.83
N TYR A 224 4.75 11.86 0.41
CA TYR A 224 4.23 11.22 1.60
C TYR A 224 3.03 11.98 2.17
N GLY A 225 1.99 11.23 2.53
CA GLY A 225 0.94 11.77 3.38
C GLY A 225 1.46 12.13 4.77
N VAL A 226 0.96 13.23 5.33
CA VAL A 226 1.37 13.77 6.64
C VAL A 226 0.18 13.76 7.60
N ALA A 227 0.45 13.35 8.84
CA ALA A 227 -0.42 13.57 9.99
C ALA A 227 0.25 14.52 10.97
N LYS A 228 -0.48 15.54 11.42
CA LYS A 228 -0.03 16.50 12.44
C LYS A 228 -0.60 16.13 13.82
N SER A 229 0.07 16.62 14.85
CA SER A 229 -0.37 16.55 16.24
C SER A 229 -0.10 17.88 16.92
N VAL A 230 -0.78 18.13 18.03
CA VAL A 230 -0.55 19.28 18.91
C VAL A 230 0.01 18.76 20.23
N TYR A 231 1.05 19.40 20.75
CA TYR A 231 1.50 19.25 22.13
C TYR A 231 1.07 20.47 22.94
N ASP A 232 0.45 20.24 24.10
CA ASP A 232 0.09 21.29 25.04
C ASP A 232 1.14 21.34 26.18
N PRO A 233 2.02 22.36 26.20
CA PRO A 233 3.06 22.47 27.22
C PRO A 233 2.51 22.82 28.61
N LEU A 234 1.25 23.28 28.72
CA LEU A 234 0.64 23.58 30.02
C LEU A 234 0.17 22.32 30.73
N THR A 235 -0.27 21.31 29.97
CA THR A 235 -0.74 20.03 30.52
C THR A 235 0.27 18.90 30.38
N ASP A 236 1.35 19.12 29.62
CA ASP A 236 2.32 18.09 29.23
C ASP A 236 1.64 16.88 28.54
N ASP A 237 0.68 17.16 27.65
CA ASP A 237 -0.09 16.12 26.97
C ASP A 237 -0.37 16.51 25.50
N ARG A 238 -0.89 15.55 24.73
CA ARG A 238 -1.29 15.76 23.35
C ARG A 238 -2.64 16.47 23.29
N GLY A 239 -2.67 17.62 22.60
CA GLY A 239 -3.90 18.34 22.29
C GLY A 239 -4.72 17.67 21.18
N THR A 240 -5.95 18.17 20.99
CA THR A 240 -6.78 17.80 19.84
C THR A 240 -6.34 18.61 18.62
N MET A 241 -5.87 17.92 17.57
CA MET A 241 -5.47 18.57 16.33
C MET A 241 -6.70 19.09 15.57
N VAL A 242 -6.70 20.38 15.24
CA VAL A 242 -7.66 21.01 14.33
C VAL A 242 -6.91 21.39 13.06
N TYR A 243 -7.27 20.79 11.93
CA TYR A 243 -6.62 21.05 10.65
C TYR A 243 -7.24 22.29 9.99
N GLU A 244 -6.39 23.13 9.40
CA GLU A 244 -6.78 24.25 8.52
C GLU A 244 -6.38 24.02 7.07
N ASP A 245 -5.44 23.09 6.83
CA ASP A 245 -4.89 22.73 5.55
C ASP A 245 -4.64 21.22 5.47
N VAL A 246 -4.17 20.80 4.29
CA VAL A 246 -3.46 19.54 4.13
C VAL A 246 -1.97 19.81 3.87
N GLU A 247 -1.13 18.85 4.20
CA GLU A 247 0.30 18.89 3.92
C GLU A 247 0.80 17.55 3.39
N THR A 248 1.77 17.60 2.49
CA THR A 248 2.45 16.44 1.91
C THR A 248 3.94 16.69 1.92
N LEU A 249 4.71 15.73 2.43
CA LEU A 249 6.17 15.77 2.41
C LEU A 249 6.66 15.29 1.04
N VAL A 250 7.63 16.01 0.49
CA VAL A 250 8.25 15.73 -0.80
C VAL A 250 9.76 15.57 -0.62
N VAL A 251 10.29 14.44 -1.10
CA VAL A 251 11.74 14.17 -1.14
C VAL A 251 12.14 13.65 -2.52
N ASN A 252 13.39 13.84 -2.91
CA ASN A 252 13.91 13.30 -4.15
C ASN A 252 13.97 11.76 -4.09
N TYR A 253 13.75 11.11 -5.23
CA TYR A 253 13.89 9.66 -5.38
C TYR A 253 14.83 9.35 -6.54
N PRO A 254 15.82 8.45 -6.37
CA PRO A 254 16.03 7.57 -5.22
C PRO A 254 16.92 8.12 -4.10
N SER A 255 17.47 9.34 -4.21
CA SER A 255 18.47 9.84 -3.22
C SER A 255 17.91 10.16 -1.83
N LEU A 256 16.59 10.32 -1.69
CA LEU A 256 15.89 10.67 -0.44
C LEU A 256 16.24 12.07 0.11
N GLU A 257 16.95 12.90 -0.66
CA GLU A 257 17.41 14.23 -0.27
C GLU A 257 16.39 15.35 -0.57
N ASN A 258 16.74 16.58 -0.18
CA ASN A 258 16.01 17.83 -0.44
C ASN A 258 14.55 17.80 0.07
N PRO A 259 14.34 17.57 1.38
CA PRO A 259 13.01 17.53 1.96
C PRO A 259 12.35 18.91 1.86
N THR A 260 11.12 18.90 1.34
CA THR A 260 10.23 20.08 1.22
C THR A 260 8.80 19.64 1.50
N THR A 261 7.88 20.58 1.68
CA THR A 261 6.45 20.26 1.79
C THR A 261 5.63 21.04 0.77
N ILE A 262 4.49 20.48 0.39
CA ILE A 262 3.44 21.16 -0.38
C ILE A 262 2.16 21.16 0.45
N ARG A 263 1.37 22.23 0.32
CA ARG A 263 0.16 22.45 1.12
C ARG A 263 -1.01 22.91 0.26
N SER A 264 -2.22 22.69 0.75
CA SER A 264 -3.45 23.20 0.14
C SER A 264 -4.49 23.48 1.22
N SER A 265 -5.18 24.62 1.09
CA SER A 265 -6.32 24.99 1.93
C SER A 265 -7.68 24.58 1.35
N LEU A 266 -7.68 23.83 0.24
CA LEU A 266 -8.91 23.33 -0.39
C LEU A 266 -9.63 22.26 0.43
N ALA A 267 -8.91 21.63 1.35
CA ALA A 267 -9.45 20.71 2.34
C ALA A 267 -8.61 20.83 3.62
N ALA A 268 -9.14 20.31 4.71
CA ALA A 268 -8.48 20.28 6.01
C ALA A 268 -8.44 18.85 6.53
N GLY A 269 -7.24 18.35 6.82
CA GLY A 269 -7.09 17.01 7.37
C GLY A 269 -5.72 16.38 7.24
N SER A 270 -5.59 15.18 7.80
CA SER A 270 -4.41 14.34 7.54
C SER A 270 -4.48 13.78 6.13
N THR A 271 -3.33 13.55 5.53
CA THR A 271 -3.20 12.90 4.22
C THR A 271 -2.44 11.58 4.30
N ASN A 272 -2.05 11.13 5.49
CA ASN A 272 -1.43 9.84 5.72
C ASN A 272 -2.47 8.71 5.80
N GLY A 273 -2.07 7.49 5.43
CA GLY A 273 -2.92 6.31 5.58
C GLY A 273 -2.79 5.64 6.95
N TYR A 274 -3.79 4.83 7.30
CA TYR A 274 -3.66 3.79 8.31
C TYR A 274 -3.57 2.43 7.61
N ARG A 275 -2.33 2.03 7.27
CA ARG A 275 -1.96 0.75 6.62
C ARG A 275 -2.22 0.60 5.12
N THR A 276 -2.92 1.54 4.49
CA THR A 276 -3.34 1.44 3.08
C THR A 276 -2.82 2.63 2.27
N PRO A 277 -2.62 2.47 0.95
CA PRO A 277 -2.36 3.59 0.05
C PRO A 277 -3.39 4.72 0.18
N VAL A 278 -2.90 5.96 0.18
CA VAL A 278 -3.71 7.19 0.23
C VAL A 278 -3.52 8.07 -0.98
N ALA A 279 -2.51 7.80 -1.79
CA ALA A 279 -2.25 8.52 -3.01
C ALA A 279 -1.99 7.55 -4.15
N HIS A 280 -2.53 7.86 -5.33
CA HIS A 280 -2.32 7.09 -6.55
C HIS A 280 -2.04 8.02 -7.72
N LYS A 281 -1.12 7.59 -8.59
CA LYS A 281 -0.85 8.27 -9.86
C LYS A 281 -1.81 7.75 -10.91
N ASP A 282 -2.45 8.66 -11.65
CA ASP A 282 -3.30 8.30 -12.77
C ASP A 282 -2.48 8.06 -14.06
N GLU A 283 -3.18 7.75 -15.14
CA GLU A 283 -2.59 7.51 -16.46
C GLU A 283 -2.05 8.80 -17.11
N ASN A 284 -2.47 9.98 -16.63
CA ASN A 284 -2.01 11.28 -17.10
C ASN A 284 -0.77 11.79 -16.34
N GLY A 285 -0.32 11.06 -15.32
CA GLY A 285 0.84 11.40 -14.50
C GLY A 285 0.52 12.32 -13.31
N ASP A 286 -0.76 12.66 -13.12
CA ASP A 286 -1.24 13.39 -11.96
C ASP A 286 -1.40 12.46 -10.76
N THR A 287 -1.23 12.99 -9.55
CA THR A 287 -1.39 12.22 -8.31
C THR A 287 -2.65 12.66 -7.59
N TYR A 288 -3.50 11.72 -7.19
CA TYR A 288 -4.70 11.99 -6.43
C TYR A 288 -4.49 11.52 -5.00
N GLN A 289 -4.66 12.42 -4.03
CA GLN A 289 -4.38 12.18 -2.62
C GLN A 289 -5.65 12.32 -1.78
N LEU A 290 -5.93 11.29 -0.98
CA LEU A 290 -7.05 11.24 -0.06
C LEU A 290 -6.72 11.98 1.24
N VAL A 291 -7.68 12.79 1.70
CA VAL A 291 -7.72 13.35 3.04
C VAL A 291 -8.40 12.32 3.96
N THR A 292 -7.64 11.77 4.90
CA THR A 292 -7.98 10.57 5.65
C THR A 292 -8.63 10.85 7.00
N SER A 293 -8.31 11.98 7.63
CA SER A 293 -8.98 12.47 8.84
C SER A 293 -9.48 13.89 8.58
N GLY A 294 -10.78 14.15 8.75
CA GLY A 294 -11.39 15.43 8.37
C GLY A 294 -12.49 15.19 7.34
N ASP A 295 -12.63 16.08 6.36
CA ASP A 295 -13.58 15.87 5.27
C ASP A 295 -13.02 14.85 4.27
N VAL A 296 -13.69 13.71 4.10
CA VAL A 296 -13.33 12.68 3.11
C VAL A 296 -13.32 13.31 1.71
N SER A 297 -12.13 13.70 1.28
CA SER A 297 -11.91 14.48 0.06
C SER A 297 -10.71 13.96 -0.68
N ILE A 298 -10.74 14.02 -2.01
CA ILE A 298 -9.58 13.78 -2.86
C ILE A 298 -9.11 15.11 -3.42
N LEU A 299 -7.83 15.39 -3.24
CA LEU A 299 -7.12 16.48 -3.90
C LEU A 299 -6.23 15.94 -5.01
N LYS A 300 -5.80 16.82 -5.90
CA LYS A 300 -4.93 16.50 -7.03
C LYS A 300 -3.60 17.23 -6.87
N ILE A 301 -2.50 16.53 -7.12
CA ILE A 301 -1.15 17.06 -7.24
C ILE A 301 -0.76 16.92 -8.71
N SER A 302 -0.48 18.05 -9.34
CA SER A 302 -0.05 18.14 -10.73
C SER A 302 1.22 18.98 -10.81
N ASN A 303 2.19 18.55 -11.61
CA ASN A 303 3.47 19.26 -11.78
C ASN A 303 4.17 19.59 -10.44
N GLY A 304 4.03 18.71 -9.44
CA GLY A 304 4.68 18.83 -8.15
C GLY A 304 4.03 19.80 -7.15
N ALA A 305 2.83 20.32 -7.43
CA ALA A 305 2.06 21.15 -6.51
C ALA A 305 0.58 20.71 -6.47
N TYR A 306 -0.13 21.05 -5.40
CA TYR A 306 -1.58 20.85 -5.37
C TYR A 306 -2.27 21.71 -6.44
N ASP A 307 -3.14 21.09 -7.22
CA ASP A 307 -3.98 21.77 -8.20
C ASP A 307 -5.10 22.54 -7.48
N THR A 308 -4.95 23.87 -7.46
CA THR A 308 -5.88 24.79 -6.80
C THR A 308 -7.31 24.79 -7.38
N SER A 309 -7.52 24.17 -8.55
CA SER A 309 -8.83 24.06 -9.22
C SER A 309 -9.55 22.73 -8.94
N TYR A 310 -8.88 21.77 -8.30
CA TYR A 310 -9.41 20.44 -8.09
C TYR A 310 -9.61 20.11 -6.60
N THR A 311 -10.87 19.85 -6.26
CA THR A 311 -11.28 19.21 -5.01
C THR A 311 -12.47 18.32 -5.29
N PHE A 312 -12.50 17.16 -4.65
CA PHE A 312 -13.61 16.24 -4.71
C PHE A 312 -14.01 15.81 -3.29
N ASN A 313 -15.06 16.42 -2.75
CA ASN A 313 -15.57 16.14 -1.40
C ASN A 313 -16.62 15.02 -1.47
N ILE A 314 -16.26 13.84 -0.97
CA ILE A 314 -17.06 12.60 -1.06
C ILE A 314 -18.11 12.58 0.04
N LYS A 315 -17.75 13.02 1.25
CA LYS A 315 -18.66 13.12 2.41
C LYS A 315 -19.96 13.85 2.06
N SER A 316 -19.85 14.96 1.31
CA SER A 316 -21.01 15.75 0.87
C SER A 316 -21.98 14.96 -0.03
N ILE A 317 -21.48 13.99 -0.79
CA ILE A 317 -22.28 13.15 -1.70
C ILE A 317 -22.94 12.00 -0.93
N LEU A 318 -22.26 11.46 0.09
CA LEU A 318 -22.76 10.35 0.91
C LEU A 318 -23.91 10.76 1.85
N GLY A 319 -24.03 12.05 2.17
CA GLY A 319 -25.12 12.58 2.99
C GLY A 319 -25.06 12.23 4.49
N HIS A 320 -23.90 11.79 4.98
CA HIS A 320 -23.63 11.46 6.38
C HIS A 320 -22.17 11.79 6.75
N ASN A 321 -21.84 11.87 8.04
CA ASN A 321 -20.45 12.07 8.45
C ASN A 321 -19.61 10.83 8.18
N ALA A 322 -18.40 11.05 7.66
CA ALA A 322 -17.56 9.99 7.14
C ALA A 322 -16.09 10.21 7.49
N GLU A 323 -15.35 9.12 7.67
CA GLU A 323 -13.88 9.08 7.69
C GLU A 323 -13.36 8.03 6.72
N ALA A 324 -12.21 8.26 6.09
CA ALA A 324 -11.58 7.31 5.17
C ALA A 324 -10.13 7.04 5.59
N ASN A 325 -9.94 6.77 6.89
CA ASN A 325 -8.60 6.67 7.48
C ASN A 325 -7.79 5.45 6.99
N THR A 326 -8.44 4.48 6.35
CA THR A 326 -7.86 3.28 5.75
C THR A 326 -7.57 3.43 4.25
N GLY A 327 -7.44 4.64 3.71
CA GLY A 327 -6.97 4.85 2.33
C GLY A 327 -7.97 4.51 1.22
N TRP A 328 -7.47 4.28 0.00
CA TRP A 328 -8.28 3.93 -1.16
C TRP A 328 -7.52 3.09 -2.19
N PHE A 329 -8.26 2.44 -3.09
CA PHE A 329 -7.75 1.54 -4.12
C PHE A 329 -8.10 2.09 -5.50
N TYR A 330 -7.09 2.55 -6.24
CA TYR A 330 -7.25 2.99 -7.62
C TYR A 330 -7.25 1.79 -8.56
N VAL A 331 -8.18 1.75 -9.51
CA VAL A 331 -8.33 0.66 -10.48
C VAL A 331 -7.85 1.08 -11.86
N GLY A 332 -8.10 2.34 -12.23
CA GLY A 332 -7.74 2.89 -13.52
C GLY A 332 -8.83 3.78 -14.10
N ASN A 333 -8.49 4.61 -15.09
CA ASN A 333 -9.41 5.51 -15.79
C ASN A 333 -10.22 6.42 -14.85
N GLY A 334 -9.58 6.92 -13.80
CA GLY A 334 -10.23 7.77 -12.82
C GLY A 334 -11.15 7.04 -11.85
N ILE A 335 -11.22 5.71 -11.86
CA ILE A 335 -12.09 4.94 -10.98
C ILE A 335 -11.31 4.33 -9.83
N GLY A 336 -11.85 4.43 -8.62
CA GLY A 336 -11.33 3.81 -7.42
C GLY A 336 -12.41 3.44 -6.42
N TYR A 337 -12.01 2.80 -5.32
CA TYR A 337 -12.89 2.37 -4.25
C TYR A 337 -12.31 2.74 -2.89
N ILE A 338 -13.14 3.26 -2.01
CA ILE A 338 -12.75 3.79 -0.70
C ILE A 338 -13.53 3.07 0.40
N PRO A 339 -12.87 2.41 1.35
CA PRO A 339 -13.48 2.06 2.62
C PRO A 339 -13.78 3.34 3.42
N VAL A 340 -15.04 3.56 3.76
CA VAL A 340 -15.52 4.75 4.46
C VAL A 340 -16.22 4.34 5.75
N LEU A 341 -15.73 4.82 6.89
CA LEU A 341 -16.39 4.70 8.18
C LEU A 341 -17.55 5.71 8.25
N ASN A 342 -18.78 5.24 8.48
CA ASN A 342 -19.92 6.11 8.73
C ASN A 342 -19.94 6.58 10.19
N THR A 343 -19.36 7.74 10.50
CA THR A 343 -19.18 8.20 11.88
C THR A 343 -20.46 8.61 12.60
N ASP A 344 -21.60 8.71 11.90
CA ASP A 344 -22.91 8.91 12.52
C ASP A 344 -23.41 7.64 13.23
N LEU A 345 -22.91 6.46 12.84
CA LEU A 345 -23.31 5.16 13.40
C LEU A 345 -22.32 4.57 14.42
N GLY A 346 -21.12 5.14 14.54
CA GLY A 346 -20.09 4.65 15.44
C GLY A 346 -18.67 5.02 15.01
N GLY A 347 -17.71 4.79 15.91
CA GLY A 347 -16.29 5.08 15.66
C GLY A 347 -15.52 3.89 15.06
N SER A 348 -14.20 4.03 14.94
CA SER A 348 -13.31 3.06 14.28
C SER A 348 -13.36 1.61 14.82
N SER A 349 -13.89 1.38 16.01
CA SER A 349 -14.10 0.04 16.58
C SER A 349 -15.40 -0.63 16.12
N SER A 350 -16.26 0.07 15.37
CA SER A 350 -17.60 -0.38 15.00
C SER A 350 -17.63 -0.94 13.56
N SER A 351 -18.57 -1.86 13.29
CA SER A 351 -18.73 -2.55 11.99
C SER A 351 -19.67 -1.80 11.03
N ASN A 352 -19.43 -0.50 10.87
CA ASN A 352 -20.25 0.46 10.11
C ASN A 352 -19.43 1.07 8.95
N TRP A 353 -18.62 0.25 8.29
CA TRP A 353 -17.83 0.65 7.14
C TRP A 353 -18.56 0.35 5.85
N ASP A 354 -18.55 1.32 4.94
CA ASP A 354 -19.05 1.20 3.58
C ASP A 354 -17.88 1.06 2.60
N ILE A 355 -18.13 0.43 1.44
CA ILE A 355 -17.27 0.57 0.27
C ILE A 355 -17.92 1.59 -0.66
N VAL A 356 -17.17 2.61 -1.05
CA VAL A 356 -17.65 3.68 -1.92
C VAL A 356 -16.84 3.68 -3.21
N ARG A 357 -17.51 3.44 -4.34
CA ARG A 357 -16.92 3.66 -5.67
C ARG A 357 -16.79 5.16 -5.89
N VAL A 358 -15.66 5.60 -6.41
CA VAL A 358 -15.39 6.99 -6.76
C VAL A 358 -14.95 7.11 -8.21
N ASP A 359 -15.37 8.19 -8.85
CA ASP A 359 -14.86 8.66 -10.14
C ASP A 359 -14.23 10.04 -9.91
N ILE A 360 -12.90 10.09 -9.93
CA ILE A 360 -12.13 11.31 -9.67
C ILE A 360 -12.17 12.28 -10.86
N TYR A 361 -12.44 11.83 -12.08
CA TYR A 361 -12.55 12.73 -13.22
C TYR A 361 -13.90 13.45 -13.23
N ASN A 362 -14.98 12.71 -12.96
CA ASN A 362 -16.34 13.25 -12.93
C ASN A 362 -16.80 13.70 -11.54
N LYS A 363 -15.98 13.48 -10.50
CA LYS A 363 -16.27 13.82 -9.09
C LYS A 363 -17.60 13.21 -8.61
N THR A 364 -17.79 11.92 -8.88
CA THR A 364 -18.99 11.19 -8.44
C THR A 364 -18.63 10.08 -7.47
N ALA A 365 -19.54 9.78 -6.54
CA ALA A 365 -19.38 8.74 -5.54
C ALA A 365 -20.66 7.91 -5.43
N VAL A 366 -20.51 6.58 -5.31
CA VAL A 366 -21.61 5.62 -5.17
C VAL A 366 -21.27 4.67 -4.04
N LYS A 367 -22.12 4.64 -2.99
CA LYS A 367 -22.05 3.61 -1.95
C LYS A 367 -22.42 2.26 -2.58
N MET A 368 -21.55 1.27 -2.41
CA MET A 368 -21.79 -0.09 -2.89
C MET A 368 -22.72 -0.83 -1.90
N ASN A 369 -23.65 -1.62 -2.43
CA ASN A 369 -24.65 -2.35 -1.64
C ASN A 369 -24.09 -3.67 -1.06
N ILE A 370 -23.00 -3.60 -0.30
CA ILE A 370 -22.40 -4.79 0.33
C ILE A 370 -23.29 -5.26 1.49
N PRO A 371 -23.86 -6.49 1.46
CA PRO A 371 -24.81 -6.96 2.47
C PRO A 371 -24.09 -7.53 3.70
N LEU A 372 -23.10 -6.80 4.23
CA LEU A 372 -22.29 -7.20 5.38
C LEU A 372 -22.07 -5.99 6.31
N ASP A 373 -22.09 -6.25 7.62
CA ASP A 373 -21.55 -5.30 8.59
C ASP A 373 -20.03 -5.39 8.56
N LEU A 374 -19.38 -4.42 7.91
CA LEU A 374 -17.93 -4.44 7.65
C LEU A 374 -17.16 -3.70 8.74
N TRP A 375 -16.06 -4.30 9.18
CA TRP A 375 -15.03 -3.65 9.98
C TRP A 375 -13.72 -3.63 9.21
N LEU A 376 -13.34 -2.47 8.68
CA LEU A 376 -12.22 -2.33 7.73
C LEU A 376 -11.01 -1.57 8.30
N ARG A 377 -11.01 -1.28 9.61
CA ARG A 377 -9.95 -0.51 10.26
C ARG A 377 -8.53 -1.06 10.03
N GLN A 378 -8.38 -2.37 9.85
CA GLN A 378 -7.07 -3.00 9.60
C GLN A 378 -6.85 -3.41 8.14
N TYR A 379 -7.79 -3.12 7.24
CA TYR A 379 -7.65 -3.42 5.83
C TYR A 379 -6.43 -2.69 5.27
N GLN A 380 -5.63 -3.38 4.46
CA GLN A 380 -4.34 -2.89 3.96
C GLN A 380 -4.29 -2.93 2.43
N TRP A 381 -4.92 -3.92 1.79
CA TRP A 381 -4.75 -4.11 0.36
C TRP A 381 -5.94 -4.79 -0.35
N ALA A 382 -6.16 -4.37 -1.59
CA ALA A 382 -7.05 -5.00 -2.56
C ALA A 382 -6.35 -5.03 -3.92
N SER A 383 -6.48 -6.13 -4.65
CA SER A 383 -5.74 -6.35 -5.88
C SER A 383 -6.59 -6.07 -7.12
N VAL A 384 -6.00 -5.41 -8.10
CA VAL A 384 -6.59 -5.22 -9.42
C VAL A 384 -6.18 -6.41 -10.30
N ILE A 385 -7.17 -7.15 -10.79
CA ILE A 385 -6.99 -8.36 -11.59
C ILE A 385 -7.83 -8.21 -12.85
N ASN A 386 -7.21 -8.30 -14.02
CA ASN A 386 -7.90 -8.13 -15.31
C ASN A 386 -8.77 -6.86 -15.37
N GLY A 387 -8.26 -5.74 -14.82
CA GLY A 387 -8.96 -4.46 -14.79
C GLY A 387 -10.16 -4.38 -13.82
N LYS A 388 -10.37 -5.36 -12.94
CA LYS A 388 -11.40 -5.33 -11.89
C LYS A 388 -10.75 -5.30 -10.51
N LEU A 389 -11.41 -4.69 -9.52
CA LEU A 389 -10.92 -4.70 -8.15
C LEU A 389 -11.46 -5.90 -7.40
N TYR A 390 -10.56 -6.69 -6.82
CA TYR A 390 -10.89 -7.82 -5.98
C TYR A 390 -10.65 -7.46 -4.52
N MET A 391 -11.70 -7.57 -3.70
CA MET A 391 -11.62 -7.36 -2.25
C MET A 391 -12.11 -8.61 -1.52
N ALA A 392 -11.31 -9.12 -0.60
CA ALA A 392 -11.77 -10.09 0.38
C ALA A 392 -12.55 -9.34 1.47
N LEU A 393 -13.87 -9.49 1.53
CA LEU A 393 -14.73 -8.80 2.50
C LEU A 393 -15.55 -9.81 3.29
N ALA A 394 -15.52 -9.68 4.61
CA ALA A 394 -16.27 -10.50 5.56
C ALA A 394 -16.69 -9.65 6.76
N SER A 395 -17.76 -10.06 7.44
CA SER A 395 -18.07 -9.50 8.77
C SER A 395 -16.99 -9.90 9.78
N LEU A 396 -16.80 -9.06 10.81
CA LEU A 396 -15.84 -9.34 11.88
C LEU A 396 -16.15 -10.69 12.52
N GLY A 397 -15.18 -11.61 12.47
CA GLY A 397 -15.30 -12.95 12.99
C GLY A 397 -16.29 -13.88 12.28
N GLY A 398 -16.79 -13.47 11.11
CA GLY A 398 -17.86 -14.16 10.39
C GLY A 398 -17.45 -14.66 9.02
N GLU A 399 -18.48 -14.83 8.18
CA GLU A 399 -18.33 -15.23 6.79
C GLU A 399 -18.33 -14.02 5.86
N GLY A 400 -17.84 -14.25 4.65
CA GLY A 400 -17.74 -13.23 3.62
C GLY A 400 -17.56 -13.84 2.25
N LYS A 401 -17.21 -12.99 1.29
CA LYS A 401 -16.93 -13.39 -0.09
C LYS A 401 -15.78 -12.58 -0.66
N VAL A 402 -15.19 -13.10 -1.74
CA VAL A 402 -14.41 -12.28 -2.66
C VAL A 402 -15.38 -11.43 -3.47
N TYR A 403 -15.35 -10.11 -3.30
CA TYR A 403 -16.13 -9.16 -4.09
C TYR A 403 -15.28 -8.68 -5.26
N ILE A 404 -15.86 -8.74 -6.46
CA ILE A 404 -15.20 -8.42 -7.72
C ILE A 404 -15.93 -7.23 -8.34
N PHE A 405 -15.37 -6.05 -8.13
CA PHE A 405 -15.97 -4.79 -8.54
C PHE A 405 -15.64 -4.47 -10.00
N ASP A 406 -16.67 -4.10 -10.77
CA ASP A 406 -16.51 -3.67 -12.16
C ASP A 406 -16.36 -2.14 -12.22
N PRO A 407 -15.17 -1.59 -12.51
CA PRO A 407 -14.98 -0.14 -12.54
C PRO A 407 -15.81 0.55 -13.63
N THR A 408 -16.27 -0.19 -14.66
CA THR A 408 -17.08 0.38 -15.73
C THR A 408 -18.55 0.58 -15.34
N SER A 409 -19.00 -0.07 -14.27
CA SER A 409 -20.35 0.09 -13.74
C SER A 409 -20.42 1.20 -12.71
N SER A 410 -21.38 2.10 -12.84
CA SER A 410 -21.74 3.08 -11.81
C SER A 410 -22.91 2.62 -10.94
N ASP A 411 -23.43 1.40 -11.12
CA ASP A 411 -24.50 0.83 -10.30
C ASP A 411 -23.98 0.47 -8.90
N ALA A 412 -24.78 0.69 -7.86
CA ALA A 412 -24.43 0.33 -6.48
C ALA A 412 -24.25 -1.19 -6.27
N ASN A 413 -24.73 -2.01 -7.21
CA ASN A 413 -24.52 -3.46 -7.31
C ASN A 413 -23.57 -3.83 -8.45
N GLY A 414 -22.70 -2.90 -8.87
CA GLY A 414 -21.68 -3.07 -9.91
C GLY A 414 -20.53 -4.01 -9.52
N TYR A 415 -20.86 -5.18 -8.98
CA TYR A 415 -19.92 -6.21 -8.58
C TYR A 415 -20.55 -7.60 -8.76
N ILE A 416 -19.69 -8.61 -8.84
CA ILE A 416 -20.08 -10.01 -8.64
C ILE A 416 -19.34 -10.56 -7.41
N THR A 417 -19.72 -11.74 -6.96
CA THR A 417 -19.04 -12.41 -5.85
C THR A 417 -18.47 -13.76 -6.29
N GLY A 418 -17.24 -14.04 -5.86
CA GLY A 418 -16.58 -15.33 -6.03
C GLY A 418 -16.56 -16.15 -4.74
N ALA A 419 -15.39 -16.70 -4.41
CA ALA A 419 -15.18 -17.63 -3.30
C ALA A 419 -15.77 -17.18 -1.97
N THR A 420 -16.24 -18.16 -1.20
CA THR A 420 -16.69 -17.98 0.18
C THR A 420 -15.48 -17.88 1.11
N LEU A 421 -15.56 -16.98 2.08
CA LEU A 421 -14.49 -16.65 3.01
C LEU A 421 -14.92 -16.88 4.45
N GLN A 422 -14.07 -17.53 5.25
CA GLN A 422 -14.28 -17.77 6.68
C GLN A 422 -13.05 -17.34 7.47
N THR A 423 -13.23 -16.39 8.39
CA THR A 423 -12.13 -15.80 9.19
C THR A 423 -11.57 -16.75 10.25
N GLY A 424 -12.36 -17.74 10.68
CA GLY A 424 -11.95 -18.85 11.54
C GLY A 424 -11.93 -18.59 13.05
N THR A 425 -11.99 -17.33 13.51
CA THR A 425 -12.20 -16.96 14.93
C THR A 425 -13.17 -15.79 15.02
N THR A 426 -13.81 -15.59 16.18
CA THR A 426 -14.88 -14.58 16.36
C THR A 426 -14.41 -13.12 16.36
N ASP A 427 -13.11 -12.86 16.33
CA ASP A 427 -12.53 -11.51 16.32
C ASP A 427 -11.56 -11.29 15.13
N ALA A 428 -11.46 -12.26 14.22
CA ALA A 428 -10.60 -12.17 13.05
C ALA A 428 -11.27 -11.35 11.93
N SER A 429 -10.45 -10.69 11.12
CA SER A 429 -10.90 -9.94 9.94
C SER A 429 -9.95 -10.16 8.77
N TYR A 430 -10.49 -10.17 7.55
CA TYR A 430 -9.65 -10.06 6.35
C TYR A 430 -9.02 -8.68 6.31
N ILE A 431 -7.69 -8.66 6.16
CA ILE A 431 -6.91 -7.42 6.06
C ILE A 431 -6.42 -7.15 4.64
N GLY A 432 -6.66 -8.08 3.71
CA GLY A 432 -6.49 -7.82 2.29
C GLY A 432 -6.43 -9.05 1.42
N LEU A 433 -6.42 -8.80 0.12
CA LEU A 433 -6.10 -9.75 -0.94
C LEU A 433 -4.93 -9.17 -1.73
N PHE A 434 -3.72 -9.68 -1.49
CA PHE A 434 -2.44 -9.18 -2.02
C PHE A 434 -2.04 -9.82 -3.34
#